data_AF-A0A2Z6TE94-F1
#
_entry.id   AF-A0A2Z6TE94-F1
#
_cell.length_a   1.000
_cell.length_b   1.000
_cell.length_c   1.000
_cell.angle_alpha   90.00
_cell.angle_beta   90.00
_cell.angle_gamma   90.00
#
_symmetry.space_group_name_H-M   'P 1'
#
loop_
_entity.id
_entity.type
_entity.pdbx_description
1 polymer ?
#
loop_
_entity_poly.entity_id
_entity_poly.type
_entity_poly.pdbx_seq_one_letter_code
_entity_poly.pdbx_strand_id
1 'polypeptide(L)' 'MYFNQHYQTKEKLIKAIKKYLRYYNFERIRHTLKGKTPMEYWNLALEKYI' A
#
# COMPACT_ATOMS: atom_id res chain seq x y z
N MET A 1 -12.36 9.58 6.97
CA MET A 1 -13.34 8.49 7.20
C MET A 1 -12.70 7.17 6.78
N TYR A 2 -13.26 6.02 7.14
CA TYR A 2 -12.72 4.65 6.94
C TYR A 2 -11.74 4.26 8.06
N PHE A 3 -12.08 3.40 9.03
CA PHE A 3 -12.73 2.10 8.89
C PHE A 3 -13.68 1.81 10.08
N ASN A 4 -14.99 1.95 9.87
CA ASN A 4 -16.01 1.35 10.76
C ASN A 4 -16.30 -0.11 10.37
N GLN A 5 -15.31 -0.84 9.87
CA GLN A 5 -15.49 -2.25 9.52
C GLN A 5 -15.18 -3.13 10.72
N HIS A 6 -16.23 -3.79 11.23
CA HIS A 6 -16.08 -4.89 12.16
C HIS A 6 -15.82 -6.19 11.41
N TYR A 7 -14.72 -6.86 11.73
CA TYR A 7 -14.39 -8.17 11.20
C TYR A 7 -14.83 -9.23 12.20
N GLN A 8 -15.69 -10.15 11.75
CA GLN A 8 -16.22 -11.22 12.59
C GLN A 8 -15.15 -12.24 13.01
N THR A 9 -14.08 -12.39 12.23
CA THR A 9 -13.01 -13.35 12.52
C THR A 9 -11.64 -12.75 12.27
N LYS A 10 -10.63 -13.30 12.96
CA LYS A 10 -9.22 -12.92 12.81
C LYS A 10 -8.74 -13.09 11.37
N GLU A 11 -9.17 -14.14 10.69
CA GLU A 11 -8.77 -14.44 9.30
C GLU A 11 -9.29 -13.38 8.34
N LYS A 12 -10.53 -12.92 8.53
CA LYS A 12 -11.10 -11.82 7.73
C LYS A 12 -10.33 -10.52 7.94
N LEU A 13 -9.96 -10.20 9.18
CA LEU A 13 -9.13 -9.03 9.49
C LEU A 13 -7.75 -9.14 8.81
N ILE A 14 -7.06 -10.28 8.95
CA ILE A 14 -5.75 -10.49 8.33
C ILE A 14 -5.83 -10.34 6.81
N LYS A 15 -6.88 -10.90 6.19
CA LYS A 15 -7.10 -10.78 4.74
C LYS A 15 -7.29 -9.32 4.32
N ALA A 16 -8.06 -8.54 5.09
CA ALA A 16 -8.27 -7.12 4.81
C ALA A 16 -6.98 -6.32 4.94
N ILE A 17 -6.19 -6.55 5.99
CA ILE A 17 -4.88 -5.91 6.18
C ILE A 17 -3.94 -6.23 5.01
N LYS A 18 -3.81 -7.50 4.62
CA LYS A 18 -2.96 -7.91 3.49
C LYS A 18 -3.39 -7.26 2.18
N LYS A 19 -4.71 -7.20 1.94
CA LYS A 19 -5.27 -6.52 0.76
C LYS A 19 -4.93 -5.03 0.78
N TYR A 20 -5.08 -4.36 1.92
CA TYR A 20 -4.76 -2.95 2.05
C TYR A 20 -3.26 -2.69 1.86
N LEU A 21 -2.39 -3.51 2.43
CA LEU A 21 -0.94 -3.39 2.25
C LEU A 21 -0.55 -3.53 0.77
N ARG A 22 -1.14 -4.50 0.05
CA ARG A 22 -0.91 -4.67 -1.38
C ARG A 22 -1.32 -3.44 -2.16
N TYR A 23 -2.56 -2.99 -1.97
CA TYR A 23 -3.08 -1.79 -2.62
C TYR A 23 -2.18 -0.58 -2.33
N TYR A 24 -1.85 -0.34 -1.06
CA TYR A 24 -1.08 0.82 -0.66
C TYR A 24 0.32 0.81 -1.29
N ASN A 25 1.02 -0.32 -1.28
CA ASN A 25 2.41 -0.38 -1.73
C ASN A 25 2.54 -0.42 -3.27
N PHE A 26 1.62 -1.09 -3.96
CA PHE A 26 1.81 -1.45 -5.38
C PHE A 26 0.76 -0.89 -6.34
N GLU A 27 -0.37 -0.37 -5.85
CA GLU A 27 -1.48 0.06 -6.71
C GLU A 27 -1.85 1.52 -6.48
N ARG A 28 -1.60 2.04 -5.27
CA ARG A 28 -1.94 3.42 -4.91
C ARG A 28 -0.94 4.41 -5.52
N ILE A 29 -1.39 5.17 -6.50
CA ILE A 29 -0.63 6.28 -7.09
C ILE A 29 -0.75 7.54 -6.21
N ARG A 30 0.37 8.27 -6.06
CA ARG A 30 0.38 9.58 -5.37
C ARG A 30 1.01 10.67 -6.22
N HIS A 31 0.36 11.82 -6.32
CA HIS A 31 0.92 13.02 -6.96
C HIS A 31 2.24 13.47 -6.29
N THR A 32 2.32 13.39 -4.95
CA THR A 32 3.54 13.71 -4.20
C THR A 32 4.72 12.78 -4.51
N LEU A 33 4.44 11.58 -5.05
CA LEU A 33 5.46 10.62 -5.50
C LEU A 33 5.64 10.68 -7.03
N LYS A 34 5.38 11.83 -7.64
CA LYS A 34 5.49 12.04 -9.10
C LYS A 34 4.62 11.07 -9.91
N GLY A 35 3.42 10.77 -9.41
CA GLY A 35 2.49 9.86 -10.07
C GLY A 35 2.89 8.39 -9.99
N LYS A 36 3.74 8.02 -9.03
CA LYS A 36 4.18 6.63 -8.82
C LYS A 36 3.52 6.01 -7.59
N THR A 37 3.54 4.68 -7.57
CA THR A 37 3.25 3.91 -6.37
C THR A 37 4.41 4.02 -5.37
N PRO A 38 4.19 3.75 -4.07
CA PRO A 38 5.26 3.75 -3.09
C PRO A 38 6.43 2.84 -3.47
N MET A 39 6.15 1.64 -3.98
CA MET A 39 7.21 0.70 -4.36
C MET A 39 8.02 1.18 -5.56
N GLU A 40 7.37 1.68 -6.62
CA GLU A 40 8.08 2.25 -7.78
C GLU A 40 8.94 3.45 -7.39
N TYR A 41 8.43 4.31 -6.50
CA TYR A 41 9.21 5.43 -5.99
C TYR A 41 10.44 4.97 -5.20
N TRP A 42 10.29 3.91 -4.39
CA TRP A 42 11.41 3.35 -3.62
C TRP A 42 12.48 2.72 -4.52
N ASN A 43 12.08 1.97 -5.55
CA ASN A 43 13.03 1.39 -6.52
C ASN A 43 13.87 2.48 -7.21
N LEU A 44 13.24 3.58 -7.63
CA LEU A 44 13.97 4.73 -8.21
C LEU A 44 14.91 5.41 -7.22
N ALA A 45 14.60 5.36 -5.92
CA ALA A 45 15.50 5.87 -4.90
C ALA A 45 16.71 4.94 -4.75
N LEU A 46 16.50 3.61 -4.77
CA LEU A 46 17.56 2.60 -4.64
C LEU A 46 18.50 2.58 -5.85
N GLU A 47 17.98 2.73 -7.07
CA GLU A 47 18.78 2.82 -8.30
C GLU A 47 19.79 3.98 -8.28
N LYS A 48 19.56 5.03 -7.48
CA LYS A 48 20.52 6.14 -7.35
C LYS A 48 21.74 5.82 -6.50
N TYR A 49 21.72 4.72 -5.76
CA TYR A 49 22.79 4.31 -4.84
C TYR A 49 23.59 3.10 -5.35
N ILE A 50 23.31 2.65 -6.58
CA ILE A 50 24.03 1.60 -7.29
C ILE A 50 24.77 2.26 -8.44
#